data_AF-R7UXA8-F1
#
_entry.id   AF-R7UXA8-F1
#
_cell.length_a   1.000
_cell.length_b   1.000
_cell.length_c   1.000
_cell.angle_alpha   90.00
_cell.angle_beta   90.00
_cell.angle_gamma   90.00
#
_symmetry.space_group_name_H-M   'P 1'
#
loop_
_entity.id
_entity.type
_entity.pdbx_description
1 polymer ?
#
loop_
_entity_poly.entity_id
_entity_poly.type
_entity_poly.pdbx_seq_one_letter_code
_entity_poly.pdbx_strand_id
1 'polypeptide(L)'
;MSRLYDTVEPSVVDEEMLQKAVEEQGPKEEAGKIAKDEGIDFGEVKKLRLDFKNVLKIDNLWCFTNLVKLQLDNNIIEKVEGLDMLTNLIWLDLSFNNIEVIDGLDKLTKLEDLTLFNNRIQTIENMDSLSNLHVFSIGNNNLKQLDNLTYLRRFPQLLTLNLSGNPICELEEYQRFVIAYLPSLEYLDYRLVDDSFRQTAYERYEISIQEIQHDEMQAERKAIEEKESAQQFALHKEAYVENLNG
;
A
#
# COMPACT_ATOMS: atom_id res chain seq x y z
N MET A 1 26.30 -24.77 14.99
CA MET A 1 26.83 -23.74 14.07
C MET A 1 26.12 -22.45 14.41
N SER A 2 26.80 -21.58 15.15
CA SER A 2 26.26 -20.29 15.61
C SER A 2 26.12 -19.36 14.40
N ARG A 3 24.97 -18.69 14.27
CA ARG A 3 24.61 -17.84 13.13
C ARG A 3 25.56 -16.64 13.06
N LEU A 4 26.20 -16.46 11.91
CA LEU A 4 27.12 -15.35 11.57
C LEU A 4 26.39 -14.03 11.23
N TYR A 5 25.16 -13.82 11.74
CA TYR A 5 24.32 -12.66 11.39
C TYR A 5 24.15 -11.65 12.54
N ASP A 6 24.81 -11.83 13.69
CA ASP A 6 24.70 -10.92 14.86
C ASP A 6 25.61 -9.68 14.77
N THR A 7 26.00 -9.20 13.57
CA THR A 7 27.05 -8.16 13.46
C THR A 7 26.64 -6.85 12.82
N VAL A 8 25.36 -6.64 12.50
CA VAL A 8 24.90 -5.32 12.00
C VAL A 8 23.84 -4.78 12.97
N GLU A 9 24.16 -3.66 13.60
CA GLU A 9 23.22 -2.97 14.48
C GLU A 9 22.00 -2.49 13.68
N PRO A 10 20.78 -2.67 14.21
CA PRO A 10 19.58 -2.09 13.63
C PRO A 10 19.75 -0.59 13.39
N SER A 11 19.36 -0.12 12.20
CA SER A 11 19.47 1.28 11.83
C SER A 11 18.10 1.96 11.83
N VAL A 12 18.12 3.28 11.98
CA VAL A 12 16.97 4.15 11.74
C VAL A 12 17.25 4.92 10.47
N VAL A 13 16.22 5.24 9.70
CA VAL A 13 16.38 6.15 8.56
C VAL A 13 16.70 7.55 9.11
N ASP A 14 17.98 7.91 9.10
CA ASP A 14 18.51 9.20 9.54
C ASP A 14 18.94 10.07 8.34
N GLU A 15 19.21 11.35 8.61
CA GLU A 15 19.61 12.31 7.58
C GLU A 15 20.91 11.90 6.87
N GLU A 16 21.85 11.26 7.56
CA GLU A 16 23.12 10.81 6.98
C GLU A 16 22.90 9.68 5.97
N MET A 17 22.09 8.68 6.34
CA MET A 17 21.69 7.59 5.45
C MET A 17 20.97 8.12 4.21
N LEU A 18 20.05 9.08 4.40
CA LEU A 18 19.29 9.70 3.32
C LEU A 18 20.21 10.48 2.39
N GLN A 19 21.08 11.33 2.93
CA GLN A 19 22.03 12.10 2.13
C GLN A 19 22.92 11.16 1.31
N LYS A 20 23.50 10.13 1.93
CA LYS A 20 24.33 9.14 1.24
C LYS A 20 23.56 8.40 0.16
N ALA A 21 22.32 7.98 0.45
CA ALA A 21 21.48 7.28 -0.51
C ALA A 21 21.18 8.16 -1.74
N VAL A 22 20.84 9.44 -1.54
CA VAL A 22 20.56 10.35 -2.65
C VAL A 22 21.83 10.70 -3.42
N GLU A 23 22.98 10.88 -2.75
CA GLU A 23 24.26 11.10 -3.43
C GLU A 23 24.69 9.91 -4.29
N GLU A 24 24.47 8.68 -3.83
CA GLU A 24 24.81 7.46 -4.55
C GLU A 24 23.87 7.19 -5.75
N GLN A 25 22.61 7.58 -5.63
CA GLN A 25 21.54 7.33 -6.61
C GLN A 25 21.28 8.51 -7.55
N GLY A 26 21.76 9.69 -7.18
CA GLY A 26 21.62 10.93 -7.92
C GLY A 26 22.50 11.02 -9.17
N PRO A 27 22.49 12.17 -9.86
CA PRO A 27 23.31 12.40 -11.04
C PRO A 27 24.79 12.24 -10.73
N LYS A 28 25.54 11.67 -11.68
CA LYS A 28 26.99 11.44 -11.56
C LYS A 28 27.79 12.52 -12.27
N GLU A 29 29.11 12.45 -12.13
CA GLU A 29 30.06 13.30 -12.83
C GLU A 29 29.87 14.79 -12.49
N GLU A 30 29.82 15.66 -13.50
CA GLU A 30 29.77 17.11 -13.32
C GLU A 30 28.45 17.57 -12.69
N ALA A 31 27.32 16.97 -13.11
CA ALA A 31 26.02 17.22 -12.50
C ALA A 31 25.95 16.76 -11.04
N GLY A 32 26.61 15.65 -10.71
CA GLY A 32 26.73 15.18 -9.32
C GLY A 32 27.62 16.05 -8.43
N LYS A 33 28.71 16.61 -8.99
CA LYS A 33 29.56 17.57 -8.27
C LYS A 33 28.81 18.86 -7.97
N ILE A 34 28.09 19.39 -8.98
CA ILE A 34 27.25 20.59 -8.82
C ILE A 34 26.20 20.35 -7.73
N ALA A 35 25.51 19.20 -7.76
CA ALA A 35 24.51 18.87 -6.73
C ALA A 35 25.10 18.75 -5.31
N LYS A 36 26.34 18.28 -5.17
CA LYS A 36 27.03 18.24 -3.87
C LYS A 36 27.45 19.63 -3.38
N ASP A 37 27.90 20.49 -4.30
CA ASP A 37 28.35 21.85 -3.98
C ASP A 37 27.17 22.78 -3.65
N GLU A 38 26.03 22.62 -4.34
CA GLU A 38 24.81 23.41 -4.12
C GLU A 38 23.91 22.87 -2.99
N GLY A 39 24.13 21.61 -2.59
CA GLY A 39 23.26 20.88 -1.67
C GLY A 39 22.12 20.20 -2.40
N ILE A 40 21.78 18.99 -1.95
CA ILE A 40 20.71 18.19 -2.56
C ILE A 40 19.39 18.56 -1.92
N ASP A 41 18.46 19.10 -2.71
CA ASP A 41 17.07 19.28 -2.28
C ASP A 41 16.33 17.93 -2.31
N PHE A 42 16.02 17.39 -1.12
CA PHE A 42 15.24 16.17 -0.98
C PHE A 42 13.82 16.30 -1.56
N GLY A 43 13.29 17.51 -1.68
CA GLY A 43 12.01 17.78 -2.31
C GLY A 43 11.98 17.42 -3.80
N GLU A 44 13.11 17.44 -4.50
CA GLU A 44 13.18 17.10 -5.94
C GLU A 44 13.38 15.60 -6.21
N VAL A 45 13.65 14.82 -5.16
CA VAL A 45 13.93 13.39 -5.29
C VAL A 45 12.64 12.61 -5.57
N LYS A 46 12.56 11.98 -6.74
CA LYS A 46 11.40 11.18 -7.17
C LYS A 46 11.50 9.69 -6.87
N LYS A 47 12.72 9.18 -6.65
CA LYS A 47 12.98 7.76 -6.41
C LYS A 47 14.03 7.63 -5.31
N LEU A 48 13.75 6.80 -4.32
CA LEU A 48 14.67 6.56 -3.22
C LEU A 48 14.70 5.07 -2.94
N ARG A 49 15.92 4.54 -2.88
CA ARG A 49 16.19 3.14 -2.55
C ARG A 49 17.00 3.05 -1.26
N LEU A 50 16.48 2.29 -0.30
CA LEU A 50 17.05 2.04 1.01
C LEU A 50 17.09 0.52 1.30
N ASP A 51 17.38 -0.27 0.26
CA ASP A 51 17.50 -1.72 0.33
C ASP A 51 18.77 -2.16 1.09
N PHE A 52 18.67 -3.27 1.84
CA PHE A 52 19.80 -3.85 2.60
C PHE A 52 20.49 -2.88 3.57
N LYS A 53 19.72 -2.04 4.25
CA LYS A 53 20.24 -1.05 5.22
C LYS A 53 20.05 -1.45 6.68
N ASN A 54 19.46 -2.62 6.94
CA ASN A 54 19.11 -3.10 8.27
C ASN A 54 18.19 -2.12 9.03
N VAL A 55 17.31 -1.44 8.29
CA VAL A 55 16.39 -0.45 8.86
C VAL A 55 15.36 -1.16 9.73
N LEU A 56 15.27 -0.74 10.99
CA LEU A 56 14.24 -1.17 11.94
C LEU A 56 13.09 -0.17 12.00
N LYS A 57 13.41 1.12 11.88
CA LYS A 57 12.45 2.23 11.99
C LYS A 57 12.57 3.18 10.82
N ILE A 58 11.43 3.45 10.18
CA ILE A 58 11.30 4.48 9.15
C ILE A 58 11.10 5.84 9.85
N ASP A 59 11.97 6.80 9.53
CA ASP A 59 11.92 8.16 10.07
C ASP A 59 12.53 9.14 9.04
N ASN A 60 12.42 10.45 9.29
CA ASN A 60 13.05 11.51 8.49
C ASN A 60 12.69 11.58 6.98
N LEU A 61 11.72 10.79 6.51
CA LEU A 61 11.24 10.84 5.12
C LEU A 61 10.33 12.03 4.81
N TRP A 62 10.00 12.87 5.81
CA TRP A 62 9.07 13.99 5.68
C TRP A 62 9.50 15.06 4.66
N CYS A 63 10.80 15.16 4.36
CA CYS A 63 11.34 16.09 3.35
C CYS A 63 11.08 15.65 1.90
N PHE A 64 10.81 14.37 1.65
CA PHE A 64 10.70 13.78 0.30
C PHE A 64 9.30 13.95 -0.30
N THR A 65 8.82 15.19 -0.36
CA THR A 65 7.42 15.51 -0.69
C THR A 65 7.00 15.13 -2.13
N ASN A 66 7.94 15.06 -3.08
CA ASN A 66 7.68 14.63 -4.46
C ASN A 66 8.12 13.19 -4.76
N LEU A 67 8.35 12.37 -3.73
CA LEU A 67 8.75 10.99 -3.92
C LEU A 67 7.62 10.18 -4.60
N VAL A 68 7.99 9.46 -5.65
CA VAL A 68 7.08 8.63 -6.46
C VAL A 68 7.35 7.15 -6.24
N LYS A 69 8.62 6.77 -6.03
CA LYS A 69 9.02 5.37 -5.78
C LYS A 69 9.89 5.27 -4.54
N LEU A 70 9.50 4.39 -3.62
CA LEU A 70 10.25 4.09 -2.41
C LEU A 70 10.50 2.59 -2.32
N GLN A 71 11.77 2.22 -2.24
CA GLN A 71 12.22 0.84 -2.10
C GLN A 71 12.87 0.67 -0.73
N LEU A 72 12.27 -0.17 0.13
CA LEU A 72 12.66 -0.46 1.51
C LEU A 72 12.79 -1.98 1.74
N ASP A 73 12.97 -2.77 0.68
CA ASP A 73 13.08 -4.21 0.78
C ASP A 73 14.37 -4.67 1.45
N ASN A 74 14.36 -5.91 1.97
CA ASN A 74 15.51 -6.52 2.64
C ASN A 74 16.02 -5.69 3.84
N ASN A 75 15.09 -5.27 4.69
CA ASN A 75 15.35 -4.60 5.96
C ASN A 75 14.74 -5.43 7.11
N ILE A 76 14.68 -4.85 8.31
CA ILE A 76 14.11 -5.50 9.51
C ILE A 76 12.94 -4.70 10.07
N ILE A 77 12.21 -3.98 9.21
CA ILE A 77 11.11 -3.10 9.59
C ILE A 77 9.98 -3.95 10.18
N GLU A 78 9.51 -3.59 11.36
CA GLU A 78 8.39 -4.27 12.04
C GLU A 78 7.09 -3.46 11.95
N LYS A 79 7.22 -2.13 11.84
CA LYS A 79 6.10 -1.20 11.78
C LYS A 79 6.28 -0.22 10.63
N VAL A 80 5.23 -0.08 9.83
CA VAL A 80 5.17 0.93 8.77
C VAL A 80 4.74 2.25 9.39
N GLU A 81 5.63 3.24 9.41
CA GLU A 81 5.39 4.58 9.95
C GLU A 81 6.23 5.63 9.23
N GLY A 82 6.00 6.91 9.49
CA GLY A 82 6.81 7.99 8.91
C GLY A 82 6.61 8.23 7.40
N LEU A 83 5.55 7.67 6.80
CA LEU A 83 5.24 7.81 5.38
C LEU A 83 4.18 8.90 5.08
N ASP A 84 3.64 9.58 6.11
CA ASP A 84 2.48 10.48 5.99
C ASP A 84 2.64 11.62 4.97
N MET A 85 3.87 12.10 4.78
CA MET A 85 4.17 13.21 3.88
C MET A 85 4.37 12.76 2.42
N LEU A 86 4.50 11.45 2.17
CA LEU A 86 4.77 10.87 0.85
C LEU A 86 3.50 10.73 0.00
N THR A 87 2.69 11.78 -0.04
CA THR A 87 1.37 11.79 -0.69
C THR A 87 1.41 11.60 -2.22
N ASN A 88 2.60 11.70 -2.82
CA ASN A 88 2.85 11.49 -4.25
C ASN A 88 3.37 10.08 -4.58
N LEU A 89 3.47 9.20 -3.58
CA LEU A 89 4.01 7.86 -3.78
C LEU A 89 3.06 7.01 -4.63
N ILE A 90 3.62 6.41 -5.68
CA ILE A 90 2.91 5.52 -6.62
C ILE A 90 3.35 4.07 -6.43
N TRP A 91 4.62 3.85 -6.07
CA TRP A 91 5.23 2.52 -5.94
C TRP A 91 5.95 2.39 -4.60
N LEU A 92 5.60 1.37 -3.82
CA LEU A 92 6.19 1.07 -2.52
C LEU A 92 6.56 -0.41 -2.40
N ASP A 93 7.83 -0.67 -2.11
CA ASP A 93 8.33 -2.01 -1.83
C ASP A 93 8.83 -2.13 -0.39
N LEU A 94 8.14 -2.97 0.37
CA LEU A 94 8.43 -3.34 1.76
C LEU A 94 8.69 -4.85 1.89
N SER A 95 9.12 -5.50 0.81
CA SER A 95 9.34 -6.94 0.78
C SER A 95 10.51 -7.36 1.67
N PHE A 96 10.53 -8.60 2.16
CA PHE A 96 11.60 -9.12 3.02
C PHE A 96 11.86 -8.24 4.25
N ASN A 97 10.79 -7.92 4.96
CA ASN A 97 10.80 -7.23 6.26
C ASN A 97 10.14 -8.13 7.33
N ASN A 98 9.89 -7.56 8.50
CA ASN A 98 9.35 -8.24 9.67
C ASN A 98 7.93 -7.74 10.04
N ILE A 99 7.20 -7.16 9.08
CA ILE A 99 5.91 -6.49 9.31
C ILE A 99 4.85 -7.52 9.68
N GLU A 100 4.12 -7.27 10.78
CA GLU A 100 3.03 -8.14 11.25
C GLU A 100 1.65 -7.52 11.01
N VAL A 101 1.56 -6.19 11.06
CA VAL A 101 0.32 -5.42 10.91
C VAL A 101 0.54 -4.38 9.82
N ILE A 102 -0.43 -4.28 8.90
CA ILE A 102 -0.45 -3.23 7.91
C ILE A 102 -1.01 -1.97 8.59
N ASP A 103 -0.27 -0.87 8.54
CA ASP A 103 -0.62 0.42 9.14
C ASP A 103 0.21 1.53 8.46
N GLY A 104 -0.06 2.81 8.75
CA GLY A 104 0.76 3.93 8.30
C GLY A 104 0.72 4.21 6.79
N LEU A 105 -0.28 3.65 6.08
CA LEU A 105 -0.48 3.83 4.65
C LEU A 105 -1.63 4.81 4.32
N ASP A 106 -2.32 5.34 5.34
CA ASP A 106 -3.55 6.14 5.19
C ASP A 106 -3.41 7.35 4.25
N LYS A 107 -2.23 7.96 4.19
CA LYS A 107 -1.98 9.17 3.38
C LYS A 107 -1.57 8.87 1.93
N LEU A 108 -1.24 7.62 1.61
CA LEU A 108 -0.68 7.23 0.31
C LEU A 108 -1.78 7.00 -0.75
N THR A 109 -2.67 7.98 -0.91
CA THR A 109 -3.87 7.88 -1.77
C THR A 109 -3.58 7.69 -3.26
N LYS A 110 -2.35 7.95 -3.72
CA LYS A 110 -1.90 7.74 -5.10
C LYS A 110 -1.15 6.43 -5.33
N LEU A 111 -1.06 5.57 -4.31
CA LEU A 111 -0.32 4.32 -4.43
C LEU A 111 -1.02 3.37 -5.41
N GLU A 112 -0.28 2.92 -6.41
CA GLU A 112 -0.77 2.02 -7.46
C GLU A 112 -0.17 0.61 -7.33
N ASP A 113 1.05 0.50 -6.79
CA ASP A 113 1.77 -0.76 -6.64
C ASP A 113 2.36 -0.85 -5.23
N LEU A 114 1.93 -1.87 -4.50
CA LEU A 114 2.38 -2.19 -3.16
C LEU A 114 2.84 -3.65 -3.09
N THR A 115 4.07 -3.86 -2.65
CA THR A 115 4.57 -5.20 -2.32
C THR A 115 4.99 -5.30 -0.86
N LEU A 116 4.42 -6.30 -0.20
CA LEU A 116 4.65 -6.73 1.18
C LEU A 116 5.12 -8.20 1.19
N PHE A 117 5.74 -8.66 0.11
CA PHE A 117 6.17 -10.04 -0.05
C PHE A 117 7.15 -10.46 1.04
N ASN A 118 7.00 -11.67 1.60
CA ASN A 118 7.90 -12.21 2.62
C ASN A 118 7.96 -11.33 3.89
N ASN A 119 6.80 -11.13 4.51
CA ASN A 119 6.62 -10.50 5.83
C ASN A 119 5.94 -11.50 6.79
N ARG A 120 5.34 -11.04 7.88
CA ARG A 120 4.64 -11.86 8.89
C ARG A 120 3.16 -11.50 9.05
N ILE A 121 2.56 -10.92 8.01
CA ILE A 121 1.20 -10.38 8.05
C ILE A 121 0.17 -11.50 8.14
N GLN A 122 -0.81 -11.35 9.04
CA GLN A 122 -1.88 -12.34 9.26
C GLN A 122 -3.26 -11.88 8.79
N THR A 123 -3.44 -10.56 8.66
CA THR A 123 -4.71 -9.92 8.31
C THR A 123 -4.44 -8.75 7.37
N ILE A 124 -5.24 -8.63 6.31
CA ILE A 124 -5.30 -7.45 5.45
C ILE A 124 -6.28 -6.46 6.10
N GLU A 125 -5.76 -5.29 6.50
CA GLU A 125 -6.48 -4.23 7.21
C GLU A 125 -5.77 -2.87 7.03
N ASN A 126 -6.40 -1.77 7.48
CA ASN A 126 -5.85 -0.41 7.50
C ASN A 126 -5.26 0.09 6.16
N MET A 127 -5.96 -0.19 5.06
CA MET A 127 -5.57 0.21 3.71
C MET A 127 -6.71 0.93 2.97
N ASP A 128 -7.73 1.39 3.68
CA ASP A 128 -8.97 1.95 3.10
C ASP A 128 -8.76 3.15 2.18
N SER A 129 -7.66 3.87 2.35
CA SER A 129 -7.30 5.03 1.54
C SER A 129 -6.73 4.69 0.15
N LEU A 130 -6.29 3.45 -0.08
CA LEU A 130 -5.52 3.03 -1.26
C LEU A 130 -6.42 2.72 -2.47
N SER A 131 -7.35 3.62 -2.78
CA SER A 131 -8.36 3.46 -3.85
C SER A 131 -7.80 3.31 -5.27
N ASN A 132 -6.55 3.70 -5.51
CA ASN A 132 -5.85 3.60 -6.80
C ASN A 132 -4.93 2.37 -6.90
N LEU A 133 -5.00 1.43 -5.96
CA LEU A 133 -4.13 0.26 -5.96
C LEU A 133 -4.49 -0.69 -7.11
N HIS A 134 -3.54 -0.92 -8.02
CA HIS A 134 -3.68 -1.79 -9.19
C HIS A 134 -2.97 -3.13 -9.01
N VAL A 135 -1.81 -3.10 -8.34
CA VAL A 135 -0.95 -4.27 -8.11
C VAL A 135 -0.74 -4.41 -6.61
N PHE A 136 -1.12 -5.57 -6.08
CA PHE A 136 -0.88 -5.90 -4.68
C PHE A 136 -0.21 -7.26 -4.55
N SER A 137 0.99 -7.27 -3.98
CA SER A 137 1.74 -8.50 -3.70
C SER A 137 1.91 -8.66 -2.20
N ILE A 138 1.33 -9.72 -1.64
CA ILE A 138 1.45 -10.08 -0.22
C ILE A 138 1.78 -11.57 -0.08
N GLY A 139 2.48 -12.14 -1.07
CA GLY A 139 2.98 -13.52 -1.01
C GLY A 139 3.94 -13.77 0.15
N ASN A 140 4.12 -15.04 0.53
CA ASN A 140 4.95 -15.48 1.67
C ASN A 140 4.63 -14.71 2.97
N ASN A 141 3.36 -14.65 3.33
CA ASN A 141 2.89 -14.13 4.63
C ASN A 141 2.12 -15.23 5.37
N ASN A 142 1.38 -14.86 6.41
CA ASN A 142 0.69 -15.78 7.32
C ASN A 142 -0.84 -15.70 7.20
N LEU A 143 -1.38 -15.32 6.03
CA LEU A 143 -2.82 -15.26 5.78
C LEU A 143 -3.44 -16.67 5.77
N LYS A 144 -4.54 -16.85 6.51
CA LYS A 144 -5.17 -18.17 6.72
C LYS A 144 -6.66 -18.24 6.37
N GLN A 145 -7.37 -17.11 6.38
CA GLN A 145 -8.83 -17.09 6.32
C GLN A 145 -9.32 -16.44 5.03
N LEU A 146 -10.19 -17.13 4.29
CA LEU A 146 -10.80 -16.64 3.05
C LEU A 146 -11.57 -15.34 3.26
N ASP A 147 -12.32 -15.25 4.36
CA ASP A 147 -13.14 -14.07 4.67
C ASP A 147 -12.32 -12.78 4.75
N ASN A 148 -11.04 -12.85 5.14
CA ASN A 148 -10.17 -11.68 5.16
C ASN A 148 -9.88 -11.13 3.76
N LEU A 149 -9.96 -11.95 2.71
CA LEU A 149 -9.76 -11.49 1.34
C LEU A 149 -10.93 -10.65 0.82
N THR A 150 -12.11 -10.71 1.46
CA THR A 150 -13.24 -9.83 1.12
C THR A 150 -12.90 -8.35 1.37
N TYR A 151 -11.94 -8.05 2.25
CA TYR A 151 -11.41 -6.70 2.46
C TYR A 151 -10.87 -6.08 1.16
N LEU A 152 -10.31 -6.90 0.25
CA LEU A 152 -9.76 -6.43 -1.02
C LEU A 152 -10.81 -5.86 -1.98
N ARG A 153 -12.12 -6.08 -1.73
CA ARG A 153 -13.21 -5.47 -2.49
C ARG A 153 -13.24 -3.94 -2.39
N ARG A 154 -12.57 -3.37 -1.39
CA ARG A 154 -12.38 -1.93 -1.22
C ARG A 154 -11.43 -1.32 -2.27
N PHE A 155 -10.74 -2.14 -3.07
CA PHE A 155 -9.82 -1.71 -4.13
C PHE A 155 -10.44 -1.95 -5.52
N PRO A 156 -11.29 -1.04 -6.02
CA PRO A 156 -12.01 -1.24 -7.27
C PRO A 156 -11.10 -1.32 -8.51
N GLN A 157 -9.87 -0.78 -8.41
CA GLN A 157 -8.88 -0.76 -9.47
C GLN A 157 -7.87 -1.94 -9.38
N LEU A 158 -8.03 -2.87 -8.44
CA LEU A 158 -7.08 -3.97 -8.26
C LEU A 158 -7.18 -4.97 -9.42
N LEU A 159 -6.11 -5.07 -10.20
CA LEU A 159 -6.02 -5.94 -11.38
C LEU A 159 -5.11 -7.15 -11.15
N THR A 160 -4.07 -6.99 -10.33
CA THR A 160 -3.08 -8.05 -10.06
C THR A 160 -2.95 -8.29 -8.57
N LEU A 161 -3.12 -9.55 -8.16
CA LEU A 161 -2.99 -9.99 -6.78
C LEU A 161 -2.05 -11.20 -6.70
N ASN A 162 -1.07 -11.12 -5.82
CA ASN A 162 -0.19 -12.24 -5.49
C ASN A 162 -0.30 -12.57 -4.00
N LEU A 163 -0.78 -13.76 -3.69
CA LEU A 163 -0.92 -14.34 -2.35
C LEU A 163 -0.08 -15.61 -2.19
N SER A 164 0.62 -16.05 -3.23
CA SER A 164 1.41 -17.28 -3.23
C SER A 164 2.30 -17.43 -2.00
N GLY A 165 2.32 -18.63 -1.41
CA GLY A 165 3.12 -18.91 -0.21
C GLY A 165 2.46 -18.53 1.12
N ASN A 166 1.22 -18.03 1.10
CA ASN A 166 0.38 -17.95 2.30
C ASN A 166 -0.36 -19.28 2.56
N PRO A 167 -0.61 -19.67 3.83
CA PRO A 167 -1.40 -20.86 4.17
C PRO A 167 -2.78 -20.92 3.51
N ILE A 168 -3.41 -19.77 3.27
CA ILE A 168 -4.69 -19.66 2.57
C ILE A 168 -4.68 -20.29 1.16
N CYS A 169 -3.51 -20.34 0.50
CA CYS A 169 -3.36 -20.91 -0.83
C CYS A 169 -3.50 -22.44 -0.86
N GLU A 170 -3.40 -23.10 0.30
CA GLU A 170 -3.58 -24.55 0.43
C GLU A 170 -5.06 -24.96 0.49
N LEU A 171 -5.98 -24.00 0.65
CA LEU A 171 -7.41 -24.26 0.70
C LEU A 171 -7.94 -24.59 -0.71
N GLU A 172 -8.76 -25.64 -0.82
CA GLU A 172 -9.30 -26.10 -2.10
C GLU A 172 -10.12 -25.02 -2.83
N GLU A 173 -10.89 -24.23 -2.07
CA GLU A 173 -11.75 -23.18 -2.61
C GLU A 173 -11.02 -21.84 -2.82
N TYR A 174 -9.73 -21.74 -2.48
CA TYR A 174 -8.98 -20.48 -2.50
C TYR A 174 -9.12 -19.71 -3.83
N GLN A 175 -8.68 -20.31 -4.94
CA GLN A 175 -8.68 -19.63 -6.24
C GLN A 175 -10.10 -19.23 -6.66
N ARG A 176 -11.06 -20.14 -6.45
CA ARG A 176 -12.47 -19.90 -6.79
C ARG A 176 -13.05 -18.76 -5.96
N PHE A 177 -12.79 -18.74 -4.66
CA PHE A 177 -13.24 -17.70 -3.75
C PHE A 177 -12.67 -16.33 -4.17
N VAL A 178 -11.34 -16.22 -4.38
CA VAL A 178 -10.72 -14.94 -4.76
C VAL A 178 -11.31 -14.40 -6.05
N ILE A 179 -11.41 -15.25 -7.08
CA ILE A 179 -11.89 -14.83 -8.40
C ILE A 179 -13.38 -14.46 -8.38
N ALA A 180 -14.19 -15.13 -7.55
CA ALA A 180 -15.59 -14.79 -7.41
C ALA A 180 -15.80 -13.46 -6.66
N TYR A 181 -15.03 -13.22 -5.59
CA TYR A 181 -15.18 -12.03 -4.75
C TYR A 181 -14.42 -10.81 -5.29
N LEU A 182 -13.48 -10.96 -6.22
CA LEU A 182 -12.74 -9.86 -6.84
C LEU A 182 -12.95 -9.87 -8.38
N PRO A 183 -14.11 -9.39 -8.87
CA PRO A 183 -14.50 -9.56 -10.26
C PRO A 183 -13.60 -8.82 -11.27
N SER A 184 -12.95 -7.73 -10.86
CA SER A 184 -12.03 -6.94 -11.70
C SER A 184 -10.64 -7.59 -11.84
N LEU A 185 -10.33 -8.64 -11.08
CA LEU A 185 -8.99 -9.21 -11.02
C LEU A 185 -8.63 -9.93 -12.32
N GLU A 186 -7.56 -9.50 -12.98
CA GLU A 186 -7.04 -10.08 -14.22
C GLU A 186 -5.97 -11.15 -13.95
N TYR A 187 -5.13 -10.93 -12.93
CA TYR A 187 -4.04 -11.84 -12.60
C TYR A 187 -4.07 -12.26 -11.13
N LEU A 188 -4.07 -13.57 -10.90
CA LEU A 188 -3.94 -14.19 -9.58
C LEU A 188 -2.69 -15.07 -9.55
N ASP A 189 -1.79 -14.82 -8.60
CA ASP A 189 -0.55 -15.59 -8.40
C ASP A 189 0.25 -15.77 -9.70
N TYR A 190 0.42 -14.67 -10.44
CA TYR A 190 1.11 -14.59 -11.73
C TYR A 190 0.46 -15.36 -12.88
N ARG A 191 -0.81 -15.76 -12.74
CA ARG A 191 -1.59 -16.43 -13.79
C ARG A 191 -2.78 -15.58 -14.21
N LEU A 192 -3.00 -15.52 -15.52
CA LEU A 192 -4.19 -14.87 -16.08
C LEU A 192 -5.45 -15.64 -15.63
N VAL A 193 -6.45 -14.90 -15.17
CA VAL A 193 -7.76 -15.44 -14.80
C VAL A 193 -8.52 -15.79 -16.08
N ASP A 194 -8.93 -17.05 -16.20
CA ASP A 194 -9.76 -17.51 -17.31
C ASP A 194 -11.23 -17.13 -17.11
N ASP A 195 -11.87 -16.59 -18.16
CA ASP A 195 -13.26 -16.12 -18.10
C ASP A 195 -14.26 -17.25 -17.83
N SER A 196 -14.02 -18.47 -18.34
CA SER A 196 -14.90 -19.60 -18.06
C SER A 196 -14.80 -20.01 -16.60
N PHE A 197 -13.58 -19.99 -16.04
CA PHE A 197 -13.37 -20.24 -14.62
C PHE A 197 -14.04 -19.16 -13.77
N ARG A 198 -13.90 -17.88 -14.14
CA ARG A 198 -14.56 -16.74 -13.48
C ARG A 198 -16.08 -16.92 -13.42
N GLN A 199 -16.70 -17.32 -14.53
CA GLN A 199 -18.15 -17.56 -14.57
C GLN A 199 -18.57 -18.66 -13.59
N THR A 200 -17.87 -19.81 -13.59
CA THR A 200 -18.19 -20.91 -12.67
C THR A 200 -17.94 -20.55 -11.20
N ALA A 201 -16.94 -19.70 -10.94
CA ALA A 201 -16.65 -19.19 -9.62
C ALA A 201 -17.77 -18.26 -9.11
N TYR A 202 -18.25 -17.35 -9.98
CA TYR A 202 -19.38 -16.48 -9.66
C TYR A 202 -20.66 -17.29 -9.36
N GLU A 203 -21.02 -18.24 -10.22
CA GLU A 203 -22.22 -19.09 -10.03
C GLU A 203 -22.19 -19.85 -8.70
N ARG A 204 -21.00 -20.30 -8.27
CA ARG A 204 -20.82 -20.98 -6.98
C ARG A 204 -21.13 -20.08 -5.78
N TYR A 205 -20.85 -18.79 -5.88
CA TYR A 205 -20.96 -17.81 -4.79
C TYR A 205 -22.02 -16.73 -5.07
N GLU A 206 -22.92 -16.97 -6.04
CA GLU A 206 -23.82 -15.96 -6.58
C GLU A 206 -24.64 -15.27 -5.49
N ILE A 207 -25.26 -16.06 -4.61
CA ILE A 207 -26.10 -15.55 -3.52
C ILE A 207 -25.28 -14.65 -2.58
N SER A 208 -24.12 -15.12 -2.10
CA SER A 208 -23.27 -14.36 -1.19
C SER A 208 -22.70 -13.09 -1.84
N ILE A 209 -22.39 -13.14 -3.14
CA ILE A 209 -21.87 -11.98 -3.85
C ILE A 209 -22.98 -10.94 -4.06
N GLN A 210 -24.19 -11.37 -4.42
CA GLN A 210 -25.33 -10.46 -4.58
C GLN A 210 -25.70 -9.77 -3.26
N GLU A 211 -25.63 -10.49 -2.13
CA GLU A 211 -25.83 -9.92 -0.80
C GLU A 211 -24.78 -8.85 -0.48
N ILE A 212 -23.49 -9.16 -0.64
CA ILE A 212 -22.41 -8.20 -0.41
C ILE A 212 -22.50 -6.98 -1.34
N GLN A 213 -22.79 -7.19 -2.63
CA GLN A 213 -22.96 -6.09 -3.58
C GLN A 213 -24.15 -5.19 -3.22
N HIS A 214 -25.24 -5.77 -2.70
CA HIS A 214 -26.36 -5.00 -2.21
C HIS A 214 -25.93 -4.12 -1.03
N ASP A 215 -25.26 -4.70 -0.04
CA ASP A 215 -24.78 -3.99 1.14
C ASP A 215 -23.78 -2.89 0.80
N GLU A 216 -22.83 -3.16 -0.11
CA GLU A 216 -21.89 -2.18 -0.64
C GLU A 216 -22.60 -1.02 -1.33
N MET A 217 -23.61 -1.29 -2.16
CA MET A 217 -24.39 -0.25 -2.84
C MET A 217 -25.18 0.61 -1.84
N GLN A 218 -25.75 0.01 -0.79
CA GLN A 218 -26.44 0.78 0.25
C GLN A 218 -25.47 1.64 1.05
N ALA A 219 -24.30 1.09 1.39
CA ALA A 219 -23.26 1.83 2.10
C ALA A 219 -22.74 3.02 1.27
N GLU A 220 -22.51 2.82 -0.03
CA GLU A 220 -22.10 3.89 -0.95
C GLU A 220 -23.16 4.99 -1.06
N ARG A 221 -24.44 4.62 -1.24
CA ARG A 221 -25.56 5.59 -1.27
C ARG A 221 -25.61 6.42 0.00
N LYS A 222 -25.53 5.76 1.16
CA LYS A 222 -25.54 6.43 2.46
C LYS A 222 -24.35 7.37 2.62
N ALA A 223 -23.14 6.95 2.22
CA ALA A 223 -21.95 7.79 2.29
C ALA A 223 -22.04 9.04 1.38
N ILE A 224 -22.66 8.90 0.19
CA ILE A 224 -22.93 10.03 -0.71
C ILE A 224 -23.92 11.00 -0.06
N GLU A 225 -25.05 10.51 0.46
CA GLU A 225 -26.07 11.33 1.12
C GLU A 225 -25.51 12.07 2.35
N GLU A 226 -24.70 11.40 3.17
CA GLU A 226 -24.04 12.01 4.32
C GLU A 226 -23.06 13.11 3.90
N LYS A 227 -22.30 12.89 2.82
CA LYS A 227 -21.35 13.87 2.29
C LYS A 227 -22.06 15.09 1.72
N GLU A 228 -23.15 14.90 0.99
CA GLU A 228 -23.98 15.99 0.45
C GLU A 228 -24.62 16.82 1.57
N SER A 229 -25.18 16.15 2.58
CA SER A 229 -25.75 16.80 3.77
C SER A 229 -24.70 17.61 4.54
N ALA A 230 -23.50 17.06 4.74
CA ALA A 230 -22.39 17.74 5.39
C ALA A 230 -21.92 18.97 4.59
N GLN A 231 -21.83 18.86 3.26
CA GLN A 231 -21.49 19.99 2.38
C GLN A 231 -22.55 21.10 2.42
N GLN A 232 -23.83 20.74 2.37
CA GLN A 232 -24.92 21.69 2.48
C GLN A 232 -24.90 22.42 3.83
N PHE A 233 -24.69 21.70 4.93
CA PHE A 233 -24.57 22.28 6.26
C PHE A 233 -23.37 23.25 6.36
N ALA A 234 -22.22 22.89 5.79
CA ALA A 234 -21.04 23.75 5.76
C ALA A 234 -21.31 25.06 5.00
N LEU A 235 -21.94 24.99 3.82
CA LEU A 235 -22.34 26.15 3.03
C LEU A 235 -23.30 27.08 3.80
N HIS A 236 -24.30 26.52 4.48
CA HIS A 236 -25.21 27.31 5.31
C HIS A 236 -24.51 28.01 6.47
N LYS A 237 -23.52 27.35 7.09
CA LYS A 237 -22.72 27.94 8.17
C LYS A 237 -21.86 29.10 7.69
N GLU A 238 -21.19 28.95 6.54
CA GLU A 238 -20.36 30.01 5.94
C GLU A 238 -21.19 31.25 5.56
N ALA A 239 -22.34 31.05 4.91
CA ALA A 239 -23.25 32.14 4.53
C ALA A 239 -23.78 32.94 5.74
N TYR A 240 -23.87 32.31 6.93
CA TYR A 240 -24.30 32.99 8.15
C TYR A 240 -23.18 33.87 8.76
N VAL A 241 -21.90 33.50 8.56
CA VAL A 241 -20.76 34.24 9.11
C VAL A 241 -20.47 35.50 8.29
N GLU A 242 -20.69 35.49 6.98
CA GLU A 242 -20.48 36.69 6.13
C GLU A 242 -21.45 37.84 6.44
N ASN A 243 -22.60 37.55 7.06
CA ASN A 243 -23.63 38.55 7.40
C ASN A 243 -23.43 39.23 8.78
N LEU A 244 -22.27 39.09 9.42
CA LEU A 244 -21.99 39.63 10.76
C LEU A 244 -20.96 40.79 10.80
N ASN A 245 -20.44 41.25 9.66
CA ASN A 245 -19.50 42.38 9.59
C ASN A 245 -20.13 43.67 9.02
N GLY A 246 -21.28 44.09 9.55
CA GLY A 246 -21.99 45.32 9.20
C GLY A 246 -22.29 46.20 10.41
#